data_AF-A0A9N9GA39-F1
#
_entry.id   AF-A0A9N9GA39-F1
#
_cell.length_a   1.000
_cell.length_b   1.000
_cell.length_c   1.000
_cell.angle_alpha   90.00
_cell.angle_beta   90.00
_cell.angle_gamma   90.00
#
_symmetry.space_group_name_H-M   'P 1'
#
loop_
_entity.id
_entity.type
_entity.pdbx_description
1 polymer ?
#
loop_
_entity_poly.entity_id
_entity_poly.type
_entity_poly.pdbx_seq_one_letter_code
_entity_poly.pdbx_strand_id
1 'polypeptide(L)'
;MSTITIGCLIVGENPYENAFAVEIGSTKLVSFFRDAIKEKIDDNVKARDLKLWRVNIPINVQNKKFIRLVNTEINVNIKEELGGVELLPLSEITKYFPYAPDYEHIHIIIQRPVETNNIYKI
;
A
#
# COMPACT_ATOMS: atom_id res chain seq x y z
N MET A 1 -21.51 10.83 4.35
CA MET A 1 -20.43 10.16 3.60
C MET A 1 -19.78 9.16 4.53
N SER A 2 -19.52 7.94 4.07
CA SER A 2 -18.93 6.90 4.92
C SER A 2 -17.41 7.00 4.90
N THR A 3 -16.79 6.91 6.06
CA THR A 3 -15.34 6.70 6.18
C THR A 3 -15.05 5.21 6.25
N ILE A 4 -13.88 4.82 5.73
CA ILE A 4 -13.37 3.46 5.85
C ILE A 4 -11.95 3.50 6.40
N THR A 5 -11.57 2.46 7.11
CA THR A 5 -10.22 2.28 7.66
C THR A 5 -9.47 1.28 6.80
N ILE A 6 -8.32 1.71 6.27
CA ILE A 6 -7.51 0.90 5.36
C ILE A 6 -6.17 0.59 6.03
N GLY A 7 -5.88 -0.70 6.17
CA GLY A 7 -4.57 -1.20 6.64
C GLY A 7 -3.50 -1.07 5.55
N CYS A 8 -2.42 -0.39 5.88
CA CYS A 8 -1.32 -0.03 4.98
C CYS A 8 0.01 -0.60 5.48
N LEU A 9 0.91 -0.90 4.55
CA LEU A 9 2.28 -1.33 4.86
C LEU A 9 3.22 -0.82 3.75
N ILE A 10 4.42 -0.38 4.12
CA ILE A 10 5.46 -0.06 3.15
C ILE A 10 6.14 -1.35 2.69
N VAL A 11 6.36 -1.47 1.38
CA VAL A 11 7.01 -2.66 0.82
C VAL A 11 8.36 -2.93 1.50
N GLY A 12 8.58 -4.19 1.90
CA GLY A 12 9.80 -4.62 2.59
C GLY A 12 9.79 -4.43 4.11
N GLU A 13 8.79 -3.77 4.70
CA GLU A 13 8.68 -3.64 6.15
C GLU A 13 7.92 -4.82 6.80
N ASN A 14 8.19 -5.06 8.09
CA ASN A 14 7.53 -6.11 8.86
C ASN A 14 6.05 -5.74 9.11
N PRO A 15 5.07 -6.55 8.66
CA PRO A 15 3.64 -6.27 8.85
C PRO A 15 3.19 -6.26 10.31
N TYR A 16 3.86 -6.96 11.23
CA TYR A 16 3.45 -6.99 12.64
C TYR A 16 3.90 -5.75 13.42
N GLU A 17 4.96 -5.09 12.96
CA GLU A 17 5.57 -3.96 13.65
C GLU A 17 5.23 -2.62 12.99
N ASN A 18 5.15 -2.60 11.66
CA ASN A 18 5.13 -1.36 10.87
C ASN A 18 3.82 -1.13 10.12
N ALA A 19 2.88 -2.09 10.14
CA ALA A 19 1.57 -1.84 9.52
C ALA A 19 0.82 -0.73 10.28
N PHE A 20 0.14 0.13 9.54
CA PHE A 20 -0.60 1.25 10.10
C PHE A 20 -1.94 1.44 9.40
N ALA A 21 -2.87 2.08 10.09
CA ALA A 21 -4.20 2.36 9.57
C ALA A 21 -4.32 3.82 9.10
N VAL A 22 -5.06 4.00 8.01
CA VAL A 22 -5.47 5.32 7.51
C VAL A 22 -6.99 5.33 7.36
N GLU A 23 -7.63 6.34 7.94
CA GLU A 23 -9.05 6.60 7.74
C GLU A 23 -9.24 7.55 6.55
N ILE A 24 -10.14 7.19 5.63
CA ILE A 24 -10.42 8.00 4.43
C ILE A 24 -11.90 7.91 4.05
N GLY A 25 -12.46 9.01 3.55
CA GLY A 25 -13.81 9.02 3.00
C GLY A 25 -13.91 8.16 1.74
N SER A 26 -14.92 7.30 1.64
CA SER A 26 -15.01 6.31 0.55
C SER A 26 -15.17 6.93 -0.85
N THR A 27 -15.75 8.12 -0.95
CA THR A 27 -15.91 8.90 -2.20
C THR A 27 -14.73 9.83 -2.49
N LYS A 28 -13.72 9.88 -1.61
CA LYS A 28 -12.51 10.68 -1.86
C LYS A 28 -11.69 10.04 -2.98
N LEU A 29 -10.92 10.86 -3.68
CA LEU A 29 -9.95 10.40 -4.66
C LEU A 29 -8.73 9.78 -3.98
N VAL A 30 -8.09 8.84 -4.67
CA VAL A 30 -6.83 8.21 -4.27
C VAL A 30 -5.72 9.24 -4.02
N SER A 31 -5.72 10.40 -4.67
CA SER A 31 -4.76 11.46 -4.40
C SER A 31 -4.81 11.94 -2.94
N PHE A 32 -6.00 12.16 -2.38
CA PHE A 32 -6.17 12.52 -0.97
C PHE A 32 -5.72 11.39 -0.04
N PHE A 33 -5.88 10.14 -0.48
CA PHE A 33 -5.41 9.00 0.27
C PHE A 33 -3.87 8.93 0.30
N ARG A 34 -3.17 9.31 -0.77
CA ARG A 34 -1.71 9.46 -0.77
C ARG A 34 -1.25 10.53 0.20
N ASP A 35 -1.96 11.66 0.26
CA ASP A 35 -1.66 12.74 1.21
C ASP A 35 -1.82 12.25 2.67
N ALA A 36 -2.92 11.56 2.98
CA ALA A 36 -3.16 10.99 4.30
C ALA A 36 -2.13 9.91 4.70
N ILE A 37 -1.67 9.09 3.74
CA ILE A 37 -0.56 8.16 3.97
C ILE A 37 0.73 8.93 4.25
N LYS A 38 0.98 10.02 3.52
CA LYS A 38 2.21 10.80 3.67
C LYS A 38 2.36 11.41 5.06
N GLU A 39 1.24 11.78 5.70
CA GLU A 39 1.21 12.25 7.09
C GLU A 39 1.61 11.17 8.11
N LYS A 40 1.55 9.88 7.74
CA LYS A 40 1.91 8.74 8.60
C LYS A 40 3.35 8.27 8.42
N ILE A 41 3.99 8.63 7.31
CA ILE A 41 5.34 8.16 6.98
C ILE A 41 6.34 9.31 7.04
N ASP A 42 7.36 9.17 7.86
CA ASP A 42 8.45 10.13 7.98
C ASP A 42 9.54 9.79 6.97
N ASP A 43 9.36 10.28 5.74
CA ASP A 43 10.33 10.16 4.66
C ASP A 43 10.39 11.42 3.79
N ASN A 44 11.41 11.54 2.94
CA ASN A 44 11.59 12.67 2.02
C ASN A 44 10.85 12.48 0.68
N VAL A 45 9.92 11.52 0.58
CA VAL A 45 9.20 11.21 -0.66
C VAL A 45 7.94 12.09 -0.76
N LYS A 46 7.63 12.63 -1.94
CA LYS A 46 6.39 13.37 -2.14
C LYS A 46 5.21 12.39 -2.25
N ALA A 47 4.07 12.74 -1.67
CA ALA A 47 2.84 11.93 -1.73
C ALA A 47 2.50 11.44 -3.15
N ARG A 48 2.66 12.33 -4.16
CA ARG A 48 2.37 12.02 -5.57
C ARG A 48 3.27 10.92 -6.16
N ASP A 49 4.47 10.74 -5.62
CA ASP A 49 5.48 9.80 -6.11
C ASP A 49 5.29 8.39 -5.50
N LEU A 50 4.39 8.26 -4.50
CA LEU A 50 3.99 6.97 -3.93
C LEU A 50 3.12 6.18 -4.91
N LYS A 51 3.48 4.92 -5.14
CA LYS A 51 2.60 3.94 -5.79
C LYS A 51 1.84 3.16 -4.72
N LEU A 52 0.53 3.09 -4.87
CA LEU A 52 -0.34 2.35 -3.96
C LEU A 52 -0.85 1.11 -4.68
N TRP A 53 -0.74 -0.03 -4.01
CA TRP A 53 -1.17 -1.33 -4.54
C TRP A 53 -2.23 -1.94 -3.65
N ARG A 54 -3.44 -2.11 -4.18
CA ARG A 54 -4.51 -2.83 -3.49
C ARG A 54 -4.18 -4.32 -3.45
N VAL A 55 -4.14 -4.86 -2.24
CA VAL A 55 -3.97 -6.28 -1.95
C VAL A 55 -5.06 -6.74 -0.99
N ASN A 56 -5.11 -8.04 -0.72
CA ASN A 56 -5.93 -8.59 0.35
C ASN A 56 -5.13 -9.69 1.05
N ILE A 57 -4.44 -9.35 2.15
CA ILE A 57 -3.52 -10.26 2.84
C ILE A 57 -3.86 -10.28 4.34
N PRO A 58 -4.46 -11.36 4.86
CA PRO A 58 -4.66 -11.52 6.30
C PRO A 58 -3.31 -11.63 7.01
N ILE A 59 -3.14 -10.91 8.13
CA ILE A 59 -1.90 -10.97 8.94
C ILE A 59 -1.90 -12.14 9.94
N ASN A 60 -3.06 -12.72 10.21
CA ASN A 60 -3.26 -13.81 11.18
C ASN A 60 -3.19 -15.21 10.53
N VAL A 61 -2.95 -15.30 9.22
CA VAL A 61 -2.84 -16.58 8.49
C VAL A 61 -1.50 -16.65 7.75
N GLN A 62 -0.70 -17.69 8.02
CA GLN A 62 0.55 -17.99 7.30
C GLN A 62 0.28 -18.57 5.90
N ASN A 63 -0.43 -17.82 5.05
CA ASN A 63 -0.66 -18.22 3.67
C ASN A 63 0.54 -17.84 2.78
N LYS A 64 0.55 -18.33 1.53
CA LYS A 64 1.65 -18.07 0.58
C LYS A 64 1.94 -16.57 0.39
N LYS A 65 0.91 -15.71 0.32
CA LYS A 65 1.09 -14.27 0.13
C LYS A 65 1.71 -13.62 1.37
N PHE A 66 1.26 -14.01 2.56
CA PHE A 66 1.82 -13.56 3.81
C PHE A 66 3.29 -13.97 3.94
N ILE A 67 3.61 -15.24 3.65
CA ILE A 67 5.00 -15.74 3.62
C ILE A 67 5.85 -14.93 2.64
N ARG A 68 5.34 -14.62 1.45
CA ARG A 68 6.05 -13.78 0.48
C ARG A 68 6.25 -12.36 0.98
N LEU A 69 5.24 -11.78 1.63
CA LEU A 69 5.30 -10.44 2.21
C LEU A 69 6.37 -10.33 3.30
N VAL A 70 6.45 -11.31 4.22
CA VAL A 70 7.42 -11.29 5.33
C VAL A 70 8.83 -11.72 4.93
N ASN A 71 8.98 -12.59 3.93
CA ASN A 71 10.30 -13.07 3.47
C ASN A 71 10.95 -12.13 2.44
N THR A 72 10.47 -10.89 2.32
CA THR A 72 10.88 -9.99 1.23
C THR A 72 12.28 -9.43 1.45
N GLU A 73 13.29 -10.06 0.83
CA GLU A 73 14.52 -9.38 0.44
C GLU A 73 14.21 -8.41 -0.72
N ILE A 74 13.65 -7.23 -0.40
CA ILE A 74 13.56 -6.00 -1.21
C ILE A 74 12.88 -6.07 -2.60
N ASN A 75 12.68 -7.24 -3.23
CA ASN A 75 12.40 -7.36 -4.66
C ASN A 75 11.14 -8.20 -4.98
N VAL A 76 10.09 -8.09 -4.17
CA VAL A 76 8.79 -8.73 -4.45
C VAL A 76 8.07 -8.03 -5.60
N ASN A 77 7.63 -8.80 -6.59
CA ASN A 77 6.71 -8.30 -7.61
C ASN A 77 5.29 -8.23 -7.04
N ILE A 78 4.91 -7.05 -6.52
CA ILE A 78 3.61 -6.84 -5.85
C ILE A 78 2.43 -7.27 -6.73
N LYS A 79 2.51 -7.01 -8.04
CA LYS A 79 1.44 -7.35 -8.98
C LYS A 79 1.27 -8.86 -9.13
N GLU A 80 2.37 -9.57 -9.41
CA GLU A 80 2.32 -11.00 -9.73
C GLU A 80 2.28 -11.89 -8.48
N GLU A 81 3.09 -11.57 -7.47
CA GLU A 81 3.25 -12.43 -6.29
C GLU A 81 2.19 -12.17 -5.21
N LEU A 82 1.75 -10.92 -5.08
CA LEU A 82 0.73 -10.53 -4.08
C LEU A 82 -0.66 -10.35 -4.70
N GLY A 83 -0.76 -10.38 -6.04
CA GLY A 83 -1.99 -10.08 -6.77
C GLY A 83 -2.39 -8.61 -6.66
N GLY A 84 -1.40 -7.72 -6.58
CA GLY A 84 -1.61 -6.30 -6.39
C GLY A 84 -2.25 -5.62 -7.59
N VAL A 85 -3.18 -4.71 -7.31
CA VAL A 85 -3.80 -3.82 -8.31
C VAL A 85 -3.39 -2.39 -8.01
N GLU A 86 -2.72 -1.71 -8.95
CA GLU A 86 -2.29 -0.31 -8.75
C GLU A 86 -3.49 0.64 -8.70
N LEU A 87 -3.50 1.54 -7.72
CA LEU A 87 -4.53 2.58 -7.59
C LEU A 87 -4.16 3.81 -8.41
N LEU A 88 -5.06 4.18 -9.32
CA LEU A 88 -4.96 5.42 -10.10
C LEU A 88 -5.33 6.65 -9.24
N PRO A 89 -4.55 7.75 -9.29
CA PRO A 89 -4.73 8.92 -8.41
C PRO A 89 -6.12 9.57 -8.48
N LEU A 90 -6.72 9.61 -9.67
CA LEU A 90 -8.00 10.27 -9.94
C LEU A 90 -9.21 9.32 -9.83
N SER A 91 -9.00 8.07 -9.41
CA SER A 91 -10.12 7.18 -9.08
C SER A 91 -10.62 7.46 -7.67
N GLU A 92 -11.92 7.27 -7.45
CA GLU A 92 -12.48 7.21 -6.10
C GLU A 92 -12.02 5.96 -5.36
N ILE A 93 -11.98 6.03 -4.03
CA ILE A 93 -11.65 4.90 -3.15
C ILE A 93 -12.67 3.76 -3.32
N THR A 94 -13.96 4.07 -3.48
CA THR A 94 -15.05 3.11 -3.75
C THR A 94 -14.78 2.18 -4.93
N LYS A 95 -14.00 2.61 -5.93
CA LYS A 95 -13.62 1.76 -7.08
C LYS A 95 -12.82 0.53 -6.65
N TYR A 96 -11.97 0.66 -5.64
CA TYR A 96 -11.10 -0.42 -5.15
C TYR A 96 -11.63 -1.07 -3.87
N PHE A 97 -12.46 -0.32 -3.12
CA PHE A 97 -13.10 -0.73 -1.87
C PHE A 97 -14.60 -0.41 -1.94
N PRO A 98 -15.39 -1.16 -2.73
CA PRO A 98 -16.84 -0.94 -2.85
C PRO A 98 -17.59 -1.27 -1.56
N TYR A 99 -16.98 -2.06 -0.68
CA TYR A 99 -17.47 -2.42 0.64
C TYR A 99 -16.38 -2.16 1.68
N ALA A 100 -16.77 -2.20 2.96
CA ALA A 100 -15.81 -2.14 4.05
C ALA A 100 -14.77 -3.26 3.89
N PRO A 101 -13.46 -2.96 3.98
CA PRO A 101 -12.43 -3.96 3.93
C PRO A 101 -12.44 -4.87 5.16
N ASP A 102 -11.89 -6.09 5.03
CA ASP A 102 -11.80 -7.06 6.11
C ASP A 102 -10.89 -6.55 7.25
N TYR A 103 -11.19 -6.92 8.49
CA TYR A 103 -10.33 -6.59 9.62
C TYR A 103 -9.06 -7.45 9.63
N GLU A 104 -7.98 -6.97 10.26
CA GLU A 104 -6.71 -7.71 10.40
C GLU A 104 -6.05 -8.10 9.06
N HIS A 105 -6.19 -7.23 8.06
CA HIS A 105 -5.63 -7.43 6.73
C HIS A 105 -4.75 -6.24 6.32
N ILE A 106 -3.70 -6.53 5.57
CA ILE A 106 -3.04 -5.53 4.74
C ILE A 106 -3.86 -5.36 3.48
N HIS A 107 -4.29 -4.12 3.24
CA HIS A 107 -5.13 -3.73 2.11
C HIS A 107 -4.34 -2.96 1.06
N ILE A 108 -3.29 -2.24 1.49
CA ILE A 108 -2.45 -1.43 0.62
C ILE A 108 -0.98 -1.73 0.91
N ILE A 109 -0.24 -2.06 -0.15
CA ILE A 109 1.23 -1.99 -0.14
C ILE A 109 1.65 -0.65 -0.76
N ILE A 110 2.46 0.10 -0.03
CA ILE A 110 3.02 1.39 -0.44
C ILE A 110 4.40 1.11 -1.01
N GLN A 111 4.58 1.43 -2.29
CA GLN A 111 5.87 1.35 -2.96
C GLN A 111 6.43 2.77 -3.17
N ARG A 112 7.59 3.03 -2.58
CA ARG A 112 8.38 4.26 -2.79
C ARG A 112 8.95 4.26 -4.22
N PRO A 113 9.22 5.45 -4.81
CA PRO A 113 9.97 5.51 -6.05
C PRO A 113 11.34 4.86 -5.84
N VAL A 114 11.74 4.00 -6.78
CA VAL A 114 13.09 3.42 -6.76
C VAL A 114 14.05 4.56 -7.05
N GLU A 115 15.01 4.82 -6.16
CA GLU A 115 16.14 5.68 -6.47
C GLU A 115 16.88 5.06 -7.65
N THR A 116 16.65 5.59 -8.84
CA THR A 116 17.47 5.28 -10.01
C THR A 116 18.79 5.99 -9.78
N ASN A 117 19.69 5.37 -9.02
CA ASN A 117 21.09 5.74 -9.09
C ASN A 117 21.50 5.59 -10.55
N ASN A 118 21.73 6.71 -11.22
CA ASN A 118 22.14 6.82 -12.62
C ASN A 118 23.26 5.83 -12.94
N ILE A 119 22.90 4.65 -13.48
CA ILE A 119 23.84 3.73 -14.13
C ILE A 119 23.99 4.15 -15.60
N TYR A 120 24.33 5.42 -15.79
CA TYR A 120 24.99 5.89 -17.00
C TYR A 120 26.19 6.70 -16.53
N LYS A 121 27.17 5.99 -15.96
CA LYS A 121 28.52 6.50 -15.85
C LYS A 121 29.41 5.63 -16.75
N ILE A 122 30.02 6.35 -17.69
CA ILE A 122 31.09 6.00 -18.64
C ILE A 122 30.62 5.24 -19.89
#